data_AF-A0A318CXV1-F1
#
_entry.id   AF-A0A318CXV1-F1
#
_cell.length_a   1.000
_cell.length_b   1.000
_cell.length_c   1.000
_cell.angle_alpha   90.00
_cell.angle_beta   90.00
_cell.angle_gamma   90.00
#
_symmetry.space_group_name_H-M   'P 1'
#
loop_
_entity.id
_entity.type
_entity.pdbx_description
1 polymer ?
#
loop_
_entity_poly.entity_id
_entity_poly.type
_entity_poly.pdbx_seq_one_letter_code
_entity_poly.pdbx_strand_id
1 'polypeptide(L)'
;METSQRIVDVLLLALKDLLPDQIPAQGQGTMNNLAIGWEKKTYYETIAGGMGGNPKCDGASAVQIHMTNTATTPVETLESAYPIRVIKTSLRDGSERVFIRAGWVLHGNFFFWRMQSYPFNLKGDAFHQRE
;
A
#
# COMPACT_ATOMS: atom_id res chain seq x y z
N MET A 1 5.42 0.93 -11.01
CA MET A 1 6.39 0.52 -9.96
C MET A 1 6.55 -1.00 -9.87
N GLU A 2 5.82 -1.75 -10.69
CA GLU A 2 5.75 -3.19 -10.75
C GLU A 2 7.01 -3.75 -11.41
N THR A 3 7.51 -3.10 -12.47
CA THR A 3 8.73 -3.51 -13.17
C THR A 3 9.95 -3.58 -12.26
N SER A 4 10.13 -2.59 -11.38
CA SER A 4 11.24 -2.56 -10.43
C SER A 4 11.12 -3.63 -9.35
N GLN A 5 9.90 -3.90 -8.84
CA GLN A 5 9.67 -5.04 -7.94
C GLN A 5 10.04 -6.36 -8.61
N ARG A 6 9.67 -6.54 -9.89
CA ARG A 6 10.02 -7.75 -10.64
C ARG A 6 11.52 -7.91 -10.89
N ILE A 7 12.25 -6.82 -11.05
CA ILE A 7 13.72 -6.88 -11.14
C ILE A 7 14.30 -7.41 -9.83
N VAL A 8 13.84 -6.90 -8.68
CA VAL A 8 14.29 -7.40 -7.36
C VAL A 8 13.96 -8.87 -7.18
N ASP A 9 12.73 -9.28 -7.52
CA ASP A 9 12.28 -10.68 -7.49
C ASP A 9 13.20 -11.60 -8.29
N VAL A 10 13.62 -11.19 -9.48
CA VAL A 10 14.54 -11.94 -10.34
C VAL A 10 15.94 -12.04 -9.72
N LEU A 11 16.45 -10.96 -9.15
CA LEU A 11 17.75 -10.95 -8.48
C LEU A 11 17.75 -11.87 -7.25
N LEU A 12 16.69 -11.85 -6.44
CA LEU A 12 16.54 -12.76 -5.30
C LEU A 12 16.54 -14.22 -5.76
N LEU A 13 15.80 -14.54 -6.81
CA LEU A 13 15.78 -15.91 -7.36
C LEU A 13 17.14 -16.33 -7.93
N ALA A 14 17.85 -15.44 -8.62
CA ALA A 14 19.15 -15.75 -9.21
C ALA A 14 20.23 -15.98 -8.15
N LEU A 15 20.16 -15.28 -7.01
CA LEU A 15 21.16 -15.37 -5.96
C LEU A 15 20.86 -16.43 -4.89
N LYS A 16 19.63 -16.95 -4.83
CA LYS A 16 19.20 -17.87 -3.76
C LYS A 16 20.11 -19.11 -3.64
N ASP A 17 20.59 -19.65 -4.76
CA ASP A 17 21.40 -20.87 -4.76
C ASP A 17 22.88 -20.56 -4.45
N LEU A 18 23.32 -19.33 -4.73
CA LEU A 18 24.69 -18.87 -4.47
C LEU A 18 24.90 -18.46 -3.00
N LEU A 19 23.87 -17.87 -2.38
CA LEU A 19 23.93 -17.33 -1.02
C LEU A 19 22.71 -17.81 -0.20
N PRO A 20 22.51 -19.13 -0.04
CA PRO A 20 21.29 -19.70 0.51
C PRO A 20 21.00 -19.24 1.95
N ASP A 21 22.04 -18.95 2.74
CA ASP A 21 21.93 -18.52 4.14
C ASP A 21 21.73 -17.00 4.32
N GLN A 22 21.71 -16.23 3.22
CA GLN A 22 21.64 -14.77 3.25
C GLN A 22 20.47 -14.20 2.46
N ILE A 23 20.04 -14.87 1.39
CA ILE A 23 19.00 -14.36 0.50
C ILE A 23 17.62 -14.64 1.09
N PRO A 24 16.79 -13.61 1.32
CA PRO A 24 15.41 -13.83 1.73
C PRO A 24 14.60 -14.38 0.56
N ALA A 25 13.48 -15.04 0.88
CA ALA A 25 12.43 -15.31 -0.07
C ALA A 25 11.90 -14.01 -0.69
N GLN A 26 11.23 -14.16 -1.84
CA GLN A 26 10.43 -13.08 -2.41
C GLN A 26 9.31 -12.68 -1.44
N GLY A 27 9.05 -11.38 -1.36
CA GLY A 27 7.93 -10.82 -0.59
C GLY A 27 6.78 -10.39 -1.50
N GLN A 28 6.07 -9.34 -1.09
CA GLN A 28 5.12 -8.63 -1.94
C GLN A 28 5.81 -8.06 -3.19
N GLY A 29 5.67 -8.75 -4.33
CA GLY A 29 6.19 -8.33 -5.64
C GLY A 29 5.39 -7.24 -6.36
N THR A 30 4.60 -6.45 -5.64
CA THR A 30 3.80 -5.34 -6.18
C THR A 30 3.90 -4.13 -5.26
N MET A 31 3.54 -2.95 -5.75
CA MET A 31 3.33 -1.77 -4.94
C MET A 31 1.83 -1.49 -4.92
N ASN A 32 1.15 -1.89 -3.84
CA ASN A 32 -0.29 -1.70 -3.72
C ASN A 32 -0.58 -0.22 -3.47
N ASN A 33 -1.27 0.44 -4.40
CA ASN A 33 -1.57 1.86 -4.29
C ASN A 33 -3.06 2.07 -4.06
N LEU A 34 -3.39 2.88 -3.06
CA LEU A 34 -4.70 3.44 -2.83
C LEU A 34 -4.70 4.89 -3.32
N ALA A 35 -5.57 5.19 -4.28
CA ALA A 35 -5.81 6.55 -4.72
C ALA A 35 -7.29 6.88 -4.52
N ILE A 36 -7.56 8.00 -3.85
CA ILE A 36 -8.92 8.51 -3.60
C ILE A 36 -8.96 9.95 -4.10
N GLY A 37 -9.90 10.24 -5.00
CA GLY A 37 -10.20 11.60 -5.43
C GLY A 37 -11.43 12.14 -4.72
N TRP A 38 -11.39 13.41 -4.30
CA TRP A 38 -12.55 14.12 -3.79
C TRP A 38 -12.43 15.62 -4.14
N GLU A 39 -13.44 16.17 -4.82
CA GLU A 39 -13.42 17.54 -5.36
C GLU A 39 -12.08 17.87 -6.06
N LYS A 40 -11.33 18.86 -5.55
CA LYS A 40 -10.01 19.28 -6.05
C LYS A 40 -8.84 18.67 -5.27
N LYS A 41 -9.09 17.64 -4.46
CA LYS A 41 -8.08 16.97 -3.63
C LYS A 41 -7.89 15.51 -4.08
N THR A 42 -6.65 15.05 -3.95
CA THR A 42 -6.28 13.65 -4.18
C THR A 42 -5.53 13.15 -2.95
N TYR A 43 -5.94 11.98 -2.47
CA TYR A 43 -5.17 11.18 -1.52
C TYR A 43 -4.52 10.03 -2.27
N TYR A 44 -3.23 9.79 -2.02
CA TYR A 44 -2.47 8.70 -2.60
C TYR A 44 -1.61 8.07 -1.53
N GLU A 45 -1.70 6.75 -1.38
CA GLU A 45 -0.95 6.00 -0.39
C GLU A 45 -0.51 4.65 -0.95
N THR A 46 0.70 4.26 -0.58
CA THR A 46 1.26 2.93 -0.80
C THR A 46 0.96 2.04 0.41
N ILE A 47 0.20 0.97 0.20
CA ILE A 47 -0.18 0.00 1.24
C ILE A 47 0.96 -1.02 1.41
N ALA A 48 1.39 -1.17 2.65
CA ALA A 48 2.41 -2.13 3.06
C ALA A 48 1.95 -3.59 2.92
N GLY A 49 2.89 -4.52 2.82
CA GLY A 49 2.58 -5.95 2.75
C GLY A 49 3.60 -6.83 3.46
N GLY A 50 3.73 -8.07 2.99
CA GLY A 50 4.58 -9.07 3.63
C GLY A 50 5.97 -9.12 3.03
N MET A 51 6.99 -9.08 3.88
CA MET A 51 8.37 -9.43 3.52
C MET A 51 8.50 -10.95 3.39
N GLY A 52 9.34 -11.42 2.47
CA GLY A 52 9.74 -12.82 2.44
C GLY A 52 10.68 -13.16 3.60
N GLY A 53 10.49 -14.32 4.22
CA GLY A 53 11.37 -14.79 5.30
C GLY A 53 12.77 -15.13 4.79
N ASN A 54 13.73 -15.17 5.71
CA ASN A 54 15.08 -15.66 5.44
C ASN A 54 15.34 -16.94 6.27
N PRO A 55 16.46 -17.65 6.08
CA PRO A 55 16.74 -18.90 6.78
C PRO A 55 16.80 -18.79 8.30
N LYS A 56 16.99 -17.59 8.85
CA LYS A 56 17.15 -17.33 10.28
C LYS A 56 15.89 -16.78 10.94
N CYS A 57 15.00 -16.12 10.18
CA CYS A 57 13.79 -15.53 10.73
C CYS A 57 12.66 -15.40 9.71
N ASP A 58 11.45 -15.36 10.23
CA ASP A 58 10.23 -15.11 9.48
C ASP A 58 10.25 -13.69 8.89
N GLY A 59 9.51 -13.50 7.79
CA GLY A 59 9.36 -12.20 7.15
C GLY A 59 8.53 -11.24 7.99
N ALA A 60 8.92 -9.96 8.01
CA ALA A 60 8.13 -8.91 8.64
C ALA A 60 6.77 -8.73 7.95
N SER A 61 5.74 -8.45 8.75
CA SER A 61 4.36 -8.25 8.29
C SER A 61 4.00 -6.78 8.23
N ALA A 62 3.15 -6.39 7.28
CA ALA A 62 2.71 -5.00 7.06
C ALA A 62 3.85 -3.96 7.01
N VAL A 63 4.93 -4.28 6.30
CA VAL A 63 6.06 -3.37 6.05
C VAL A 63 6.20 -3.03 4.57
N GLN A 64 6.77 -1.87 4.29
CA GLN A 64 7.23 -1.52 2.96
C GLN A 64 8.54 -2.27 2.68
N ILE A 65 8.68 -2.81 1.47
CA ILE A 65 9.85 -3.61 1.08
C ILE A 65 10.31 -3.26 -0.31
N HIS A 66 11.60 -3.48 -0.55
CA HIS A 66 12.24 -3.33 -1.85
C HIS A 66 12.09 -1.89 -2.39
N MET A 67 11.18 -1.69 -3.35
CA MET A 67 10.98 -0.42 -4.06
C MET A 67 10.00 0.53 -3.37
N THR A 68 9.58 0.21 -2.14
CA THR A 68 8.70 1.05 -1.33
C THR A 68 9.33 1.39 0.01
N ASN A 69 9.18 2.64 0.48
CA ASN A 69 9.70 3.11 1.76
C ASN A 69 8.90 4.33 2.26
N THR A 70 7.60 4.14 2.49
CA THR A 70 6.68 5.19 2.94
C THR A 70 6.04 4.78 4.26
N ALA A 71 5.98 5.71 5.22
CA ALA A 71 5.16 5.51 6.40
C ALA A 71 3.67 5.55 6.02
N THR A 72 2.88 4.65 6.61
CA THR A 72 1.42 4.69 6.53
C THR A 72 0.90 5.98 7.16
N THR A 73 -0.07 6.62 6.51
CA THR A 73 -0.70 7.82 7.06
C THR A 73 -1.52 7.44 8.29
N PRO A 74 -1.34 8.11 9.45
CA PRO A 74 -2.17 7.87 10.62
C PRO A 74 -3.66 8.05 10.30
N VAL A 75 -4.51 7.18 10.85
CA VAL A 75 -5.97 7.21 10.59
C VAL A 75 -6.56 8.56 11.00
N GLU A 76 -6.10 9.12 12.12
CA GLU A 76 -6.55 10.42 12.62
C GLU A 76 -6.24 11.56 11.64
N THR A 77 -5.07 11.52 11.00
CA THR A 77 -4.69 12.47 9.95
C THR A 77 -5.56 12.28 8.71
N LEU A 78 -5.84 11.02 8.35
CA LEU A 78 -6.64 10.69 7.18
C LEU A 78 -8.09 11.17 7.32
N GLU A 79 -8.74 10.87 8.45
CA GLU A 79 -10.14 11.24 8.71
C GLU A 79 -10.33 12.74 8.98
N SER A 80 -9.30 13.43 9.48
CA SER A 80 -9.36 14.89 9.67
C SER A 80 -9.14 15.67 8.38
N ALA A 81 -8.32 15.15 7.45
CA ALA A 81 -7.99 15.82 6.20
C ALA A 81 -8.96 15.51 5.05
N TYR A 82 -9.63 14.35 5.08
CA TYR A 82 -10.48 13.85 4.00
C TYR A 82 -11.83 13.35 4.51
N PRO A 83 -12.90 13.40 3.70
CA PRO A 83 -14.25 12.96 4.08
C PRO A 83 -14.40 11.44 4.03
N ILE A 84 -13.44 10.71 4.61
CA ILE A 84 -13.38 9.25 4.65
C ILE A 84 -13.31 8.79 6.09
N ARG A 85 -13.86 7.59 6.35
CA ARG A 85 -13.76 6.92 7.63
C ARG A 85 -13.11 5.55 7.44
N VAL A 86 -12.09 5.27 8.23
CA VAL A 86 -11.44 3.97 8.26
C VAL A 86 -12.22 3.09 9.23
N ILE A 87 -12.78 1.99 8.72
CA ILE A 87 -13.55 1.07 9.55
C ILE A 87 -12.63 0.07 10.24
N LYS A 88 -11.62 -0.39 9.52
CA LYS A 88 -10.68 -1.39 10.02
C LYS A 88 -9.38 -1.32 9.24
N THR A 89 -8.28 -1.35 9.97
CA THR A 89 -6.95 -1.63 9.44
C THR A 89 -6.43 -2.86 10.18
N SER A 90 -6.14 -3.94 9.46
CA SER A 90 -5.64 -5.17 10.08
C SER A 90 -4.69 -5.92 9.17
N LEU A 91 -3.91 -6.81 9.79
CA LEU A 91 -3.28 -7.88 9.03
C LEU A 91 -4.35 -8.78 8.42
N ARG A 92 -4.07 -9.34 7.24
CA ARG A 92 -4.93 -10.28 6.54
C ARG A 92 -4.46 -11.70 6.82
N ASP A 93 -5.27 -12.47 7.53
CA ASP A 93 -4.99 -13.88 7.79
C ASP A 93 -4.99 -14.72 6.49
N GLY A 94 -4.05 -15.66 6.35
CA GLY A 94 -3.90 -16.59 5.24
C GLY A 94 -3.28 -15.93 4.01
N SER A 95 -2.63 -14.78 4.18
CA SER A 95 -1.97 -14.03 3.10
C SER A 95 -0.50 -14.40 2.92
N GLU A 96 0.09 -15.06 3.91
CA GLU A 96 1.38 -15.73 3.84
C GLU A 96 1.31 -16.88 2.82
N ARG A 97 2.18 -16.85 1.79
CA ARG A 97 2.29 -17.99 0.88
C ARG A 97 3.12 -19.08 1.54
N VAL A 98 2.53 -20.27 1.62
CA VAL A 98 3.17 -21.52 2.03
C VAL A 98 4.30 -21.84 1.04
N PHE A 99 5.54 -21.73 1.50
CA PHE A 99 6.75 -22.53 1.15
C PHE A 99 7.99 -21.89 1.82
N ILE A 100 7.93 -20.60 2.17
CA ILE A 100 8.93 -19.90 2.99
C ILE A 100 8.16 -18.95 3.92
N ARG A 101 8.59 -18.84 5.18
CA ARG A 101 7.87 -18.15 6.27
C ARG A 101 7.74 -16.64 6.03
N ALA A 102 6.77 -16.24 5.22
CA ALA A 102 6.51 -14.84 4.85
C ALA A 102 5.58 -14.14 5.87
N GLY A 103 5.65 -12.81 5.91
CA GLY A 103 4.79 -11.98 6.76
C GLY A 103 3.37 -11.78 6.17
N TRP A 104 2.43 -11.40 7.04
CA TRP A 104 1.05 -11.06 6.67
C TRP A 104 0.99 -9.71 5.93
N VAL A 105 -0.02 -9.56 5.08
CA VAL A 105 -0.29 -8.32 4.33
C VAL A 105 -1.25 -7.40 5.10
N LEU A 106 -1.05 -6.08 5.01
CA LEU A 106 -1.99 -5.09 5.55
C LEU A 106 -3.23 -4.96 4.64
N HIS A 107 -4.42 -4.97 5.23
CA HIS A 107 -5.68 -4.75 4.54
C HIS A 107 -6.53 -3.72 5.28
N GLY A 108 -7.19 -2.85 4.52
CA GLY A 108 -8.06 -1.80 5.04
C GLY A 108 -9.49 -1.89 4.48
N ASN A 109 -10.48 -1.70 5.34
CA ASN A 109 -11.87 -1.46 4.93
C ASN A 109 -12.21 0.01 5.16
N PHE A 110 -12.62 0.69 4.09
CA PHE A 110 -12.97 2.10 4.09
C PHE A 110 -14.48 2.28 3.94
N PHE A 111 -15.06 3.20 4.70
CA PHE A 111 -16.45 3.62 4.55
C PHE A 111 -16.49 5.12 4.30
N PHE A 112 -17.31 5.50 3.34
CA PHE A 112 -17.42 6.89 2.89
C PHE A 112 -18.77 7.43 3.32
N TRP A 113 -18.76 8.26 4.37
CA TRP A 113 -20.02 8.72 4.99
C TRP A 113 -20.51 10.07 4.44
N ARG A 114 -19.64 10.86 3.79
CA ARG A 114 -19.99 12.19 3.28
C ARG A 114 -20.05 12.30 1.75
N MET A 115 -20.26 11.17 1.06
CA MET A 115 -20.40 11.11 -0.41
C MET A 115 -21.84 11.38 -0.90
N GLN A 116 -22.65 12.12 -0.13
CA GLN A 116 -24.00 12.50 -0.56
C GLN A 116 -23.98 13.89 -1.19
N SER A 117 -23.97 13.90 -2.53
CA SER A 117 -24.44 14.96 -3.43
C SER A 117 -24.07 16.41 -3.09
N TYR A 118 -22.89 16.86 -3.53
CA TYR A 118 -22.75 18.26 -3.95
C TYR A 118 -23.25 18.36 -5.40
N PRO A 119 -24.27 19.19 -5.71
CA PRO A 119 -24.66 19.42 -7.09
C PRO A 119 -23.50 20.14 -7.79
N PHE A 120 -22.85 19.47 -8.72
CA PHE A 120 -21.90 20.08 -9.63
C PHE A 120 -22.67 21.05 -10.53
N ASN A 121 -22.70 22.34 -10.17
CA ASN A 121 -23.37 23.37 -10.94
C ASN A 121 -22.43 23.86 -12.05
N LEU A 122 -22.57 23.26 -13.24
CA LEU A 122 -21.81 23.60 -14.47
C LEU A 122 -21.95 25.06 -14.95
N LYS A 123 -22.64 25.95 -14.21
CA LYS A 123 -22.90 27.34 -14.62
C LYS A 123 -22.42 28.43 -13.64
N GLY A 124 -21.78 28.10 -12.51
CA GLY A 124 -21.45 29.10 -11.47
C GLY A 124 -19.97 29.47 -11.33
N ASP A 125 -19.07 28.50 -11.46
CA ASP A 125 -17.72 28.63 -10.86
C ASP A 125 -16.60 28.95 -11.87
N ALA A 126 -16.95 29.30 -13.11
CA ALA A 126 -15.96 29.54 -14.18
C ALA A 126 -15.45 30.99 -14.28
N PHE A 127 -15.94 31.92 -13.45
CA PHE A 127 -15.52 33.33 -13.54
C PHE A 127 -15.27 33.94 -12.17
N HIS A 128 -14.14 33.58 -11.56
CA HIS A 128 -13.36 34.52 -10.74
C HIS A 128 -11.94 33.96 -10.46
N GLN A 129 -11.09 34.07 -11.46
CA GLN A 129 -9.68 34.44 -11.26
C GLN A 129 -9.42 35.67 -12.15
N ARG A 130 -8.94 36.74 -11.52
CA ARG A 130 -8.67 38.05 -12.13
C ARG A 130 -7.31 38.04 -12.85
N GLU A 131 -7.22 38.97 -13.79
CA GLU A 131 -6.06 39.49 -14.55
C GLU A 131 -5.54 38.63 -15.72
#